data_AF-A0A0S8IM24-F1
#
_entry.id   AF-A0A0S8IM24-F1
#
_cell.length_a   1.000
_cell.length_b   1.000
_cell.length_c   1.000
_cell.angle_alpha   90.00
_cell.angle_beta   90.00
_cell.angle_gamma   90.00
#
_symmetry.space_group_name_H-M   'P 1'
#
loop_
_entity.id
_entity.type
_entity.pdbx_description
1 polymer ?
#
loop_
_entity_poly.entity_id
_entity_poly.type
_entity_poly.pdbx_seq_one_letter_code
_entity_poly.pdbx_strand_id
1 'polypeptide(L)'
;MRKIFSPVLFTFVFILSAFLPHLNVYPEELLPQAEGPPEISMDFKDANLKDILKLFSIQSGMNFIASGAVQDRKMTLYLDKVPLEQAMDKLFKA
;
A
#
# COMPACT_ATOMS: atom_id res chain seq x y z
N MET A 1 -8.86 -36.63 49.13
CA MET A 1 -8.43 -35.93 47.89
C MET A 1 -7.86 -36.93 46.89
N ARG A 2 -8.60 -37.34 45.85
CA ARG A 2 -8.05 -38.02 44.66
C ARG A 2 -8.74 -37.41 43.44
N LYS A 3 -8.06 -36.53 42.71
CA LYS A 3 -8.54 -36.03 41.42
C LYS A 3 -8.36 -37.16 40.41
N ILE A 4 -9.46 -37.75 39.97
CA ILE A 4 -9.46 -38.77 38.92
C ILE A 4 -9.31 -38.00 37.61
N PHE A 5 -8.11 -37.99 37.03
CA PHE A 5 -7.92 -37.52 35.66
C PHE A 5 -8.68 -38.48 34.74
N SER A 6 -9.84 -38.04 34.24
CA SER A 6 -10.65 -38.84 33.33
C SER A 6 -9.93 -38.92 31.98
N PRO A 7 -9.61 -40.12 31.47
CA PRO A 7 -8.93 -40.28 30.18
C PRO A 7 -9.74 -39.69 29.01
N VAL A 8 -11.06 -39.54 29.19
CA VAL A 8 -11.97 -38.93 28.22
C VAL A 8 -11.69 -37.44 28.03
N LEU A 9 -11.31 -36.72 29.08
CA LEU A 9 -10.97 -35.31 28.97
C LEU A 9 -9.64 -35.13 28.22
N PHE A 10 -8.70 -36.05 28.44
CA PHE A 10 -7.42 -36.04 27.77
C PHE A 10 -7.55 -36.34 26.27
N THR A 11 -8.35 -37.34 25.90
CA THR A 11 -8.62 -37.63 24.49
C THR A 11 -9.41 -36.51 23.81
N PHE A 12 -10.35 -35.87 24.50
CA PHE A 12 -11.09 -34.73 23.96
C PHE A 12 -10.17 -33.53 23.67
N VAL A 13 -9.26 -33.19 24.60
CA VAL A 13 -8.28 -32.12 24.41
C VAL A 13 -7.30 -32.47 23.28
N PHE A 14 -6.88 -33.74 23.19
CA PHE A 14 -5.97 -34.20 22.13
C PHE A 14 -6.62 -34.09 20.74
N ILE A 15 -7.87 -34.55 20.61
CA ILE A 15 -8.67 -34.42 19.39
C ILE A 15 -8.86 -32.94 19.05
N LEU A 16 -9.27 -32.11 20.01
CA LEU A 16 -9.45 -30.66 19.78
C LEU A 16 -8.15 -30.01 19.30
N SER A 17 -7.00 -30.38 19.89
CA SER A 17 -5.69 -29.86 19.49
C SER A 17 -5.25 -30.30 18.09
N ALA A 18 -5.64 -31.49 17.64
CA ALA A 18 -5.36 -31.98 16.30
C ALA A 18 -6.22 -31.29 15.22
N PHE A 19 -7.41 -30.78 15.58
CA PHE A 19 -8.33 -30.10 14.66
C PHE A 19 -8.22 -28.55 14.68
N LEU A 20 -7.52 -27.97 15.65
CA LEU A 20 -7.27 -26.52 15.74
C LEU A 20 -6.32 -25.90 14.68
N PRO A 21 -5.31 -26.58 14.09
CA PRO A 21 -4.28 -25.90 13.29
C PRO A 21 -4.74 -25.44 11.89
N HIS A 22 -6.04 -25.50 11.58
CA HIS A 22 -6.57 -25.17 10.25
C HIS A 22 -7.37 -23.85 10.19
N LEU A 23 -7.55 -23.15 11.32
CA LEU A 23 -8.39 -21.93 11.36
C LEU A 23 -7.62 -20.62 11.12
N ASN A 24 -6.29 -20.66 10.97
CA ASN A 24 -5.48 -19.45 10.83
C ASN A 24 -4.42 -19.52 9.73
N VAL A 25 -4.70 -20.26 8.65
CA VAL A 25 -3.84 -20.25 7.47
C VAL A 25 -4.66 -19.76 6.30
N TYR A 26 -4.92 -18.45 6.27
CA TYR A 26 -5.00 -17.78 4.98
C TYR A 26 -3.57 -17.78 4.44
N PRO A 27 -3.29 -18.40 3.29
CA PRO A 27 -2.03 -18.20 2.62
C PRO A 27 -1.95 -16.69 2.39
N GLU A 28 -1.04 -16.03 3.10
CA GLU A 28 -0.63 -14.68 2.76
C GLU A 28 0.01 -14.84 1.38
N GLU A 29 -0.78 -14.61 0.32
CA GLU A 29 -0.27 -14.55 -1.03
C GLU A 29 0.84 -13.50 -1.00
N LEU A 30 2.08 -13.97 -1.03
CA LEU A 30 3.25 -13.11 -1.18
C LEU A 30 3.12 -12.43 -2.54
N LEU A 31 2.36 -11.33 -2.57
CA LEU A 31 2.49 -10.34 -3.62
C LEU A 31 3.98 -10.02 -3.67
N PRO A 32 4.63 -10.10 -4.84
CA PRO A 32 6.04 -9.75 -4.95
C PRO A 32 6.18 -8.35 -4.39
N GLN A 33 6.79 -8.25 -3.20
CA GLN A 33 7.08 -6.97 -2.59
C GLN A 33 8.13 -6.36 -3.50
N ALA A 34 7.73 -5.37 -4.31
CA ALA A 34 8.68 -4.60 -5.09
C ALA A 34 9.71 -4.06 -4.10
N GLU A 35 10.96 -4.55 -4.17
CA GLU A 35 12.03 -4.22 -3.21
C GLU A 35 12.57 -2.79 -3.41
N GLY A 36 11.71 -1.85 -3.78
CA GLY A 36 12.10 -0.48 -4.10
C GLY A 36 11.02 0.54 -3.76
N PRO A 37 11.41 1.82 -3.65
CA PRO A 37 10.43 2.91 -3.56
C PRO A 37 9.44 2.83 -4.72
N PRO A 38 8.17 3.19 -4.51
CA PRO A 38 7.19 3.21 -5.61
C PRO A 38 7.68 4.14 -6.72
N GLU A 39 7.77 3.60 -7.93
CA GLU A 39 8.15 4.33 -9.13
C GLU A 39 6.89 4.76 -9.91
N ILE A 40 6.98 5.91 -10.57
CA ILE A 40 5.92 6.44 -11.43
C ILE A 40 6.45 6.73 -12.84
N SER A 41 5.63 6.38 -13.84
CA SER A 41 5.84 6.77 -15.24
C SER A 41 4.60 7.53 -15.72
N MET A 42 4.80 8.75 -16.21
CA MET A 42 3.71 9.61 -16.67
C MET A 42 4.21 10.57 -17.76
N ASP A 43 3.35 10.86 -18.73
CA ASP A 43 3.61 11.85 -19.77
C ASP A 43 2.46 12.86 -19.80
N PHE A 44 2.79 14.13 -19.55
CA PHE A 44 1.87 15.24 -19.66
C PHE A 44 2.40 16.28 -20.62
N LYS A 45 1.51 16.74 -21.50
CA LYS A 45 1.77 17.83 -22.42
C LYS A 45 0.74 18.94 -22.22
N ASP A 46 1.21 20.14 -21.90
CA ASP A 46 0.38 21.33 -21.71
C ASP A 46 -0.79 21.10 -20.71
N ALA A 47 -0.54 20.31 -19.67
CA ALA A 47 -1.55 19.94 -18.68
C ALA A 47 -1.64 20.97 -17.55
N ASN A 48 -2.83 21.13 -16.94
CA ASN A 48 -2.94 22.01 -15.78
C ASN A 48 -2.24 21.38 -14.58
N LEU A 49 -1.50 22.18 -13.82
CA LEU A 49 -0.80 21.75 -12.63
C LEU A 49 -1.75 21.16 -11.58
N LYS A 50 -2.98 21.67 -11.46
CA LYS A 50 -4.01 21.09 -10.58
C LYS A 50 -4.33 19.62 -10.92
N ASP A 51 -4.32 19.27 -12.21
CA ASP A 51 -4.67 17.92 -12.69
C ASP A 51 -3.48 16.97 -12.45
N ILE A 52 -2.26 17.45 -12.68
CA ILE A 52 -1.01 16.75 -12.35
C ILE A 52 -0.96 16.46 -10.84
N LEU A 53 -1.18 17.47 -9.99
CA LEU A 53 -1.19 17.32 -8.53
C LEU A 53 -2.25 16.32 -8.07
N LYS A 54 -3.46 16.35 -8.66
CA LYS A 54 -4.49 15.35 -8.37
C LYS A 54 -4.03 13.93 -8.69
N LEU A 55 -3.30 13.72 -9.79
CA LEU A 55 -2.80 12.40 -10.14
C LEU A 55 -1.70 11.93 -9.17
N PHE A 56 -0.78 12.81 -8.79
CA PHE A 56 0.21 12.50 -7.74
C PHE A 56 -0.45 12.18 -6.40
N SER A 57 -1.56 12.84 -6.05
CA SER A 57 -2.32 12.56 -4.81
C SER A 57 -2.85 11.12 -4.82
N ILE A 58 -3.40 10.67 -5.95
CA ILE A 58 -3.89 9.29 -6.12
C ILE A 58 -2.74 8.29 -6.05
N GLN A 59 -1.62 8.56 -6.73
CA GLN A 59 -0.46 7.64 -6.76
C GLN A 59 0.27 7.54 -5.41
N SER A 60 0.35 8.64 -4.67
CA SER A 60 1.03 8.69 -3.37
C SER A 60 0.16 8.27 -2.20
N GLY A 61 -1.17 8.23 -2.38
CA GLY A 61 -2.12 8.09 -1.27
C GLY A 61 -2.17 9.30 -0.33
N MET A 62 -1.57 10.44 -0.72
CA MET A 62 -1.55 11.67 0.08
C MET A 62 -2.58 12.68 -0.44
N ASN A 63 -3.11 13.51 0.46
CA ASN A 63 -3.96 14.64 0.09
C ASN A 63 -3.12 15.88 -0.20
N PHE A 64 -3.31 16.53 -1.35
CA PHE A 64 -2.68 17.82 -1.64
C PHE A 64 -3.69 18.97 -1.58
N ILE A 65 -3.25 20.06 -0.97
CA ILE A 65 -3.99 21.31 -0.89
C ILE A 65 -3.19 22.34 -1.68
N ALA A 66 -3.77 22.87 -2.74
CA ALA A 66 -3.11 23.83 -3.61
C ALA A 66 -3.88 25.15 -3.63
N SER A 67 -3.16 26.27 -3.61
CA SER A 67 -3.78 27.61 -3.67
C SER A 67 -4.42 27.88 -5.04
N GLY A 68 -5.34 28.84 -5.13
CA GLY A 68 -5.96 29.23 -6.40
C GLY A 68 -4.94 29.63 -7.49
N ALA A 69 -3.76 30.12 -7.09
CA ALA A 69 -2.71 30.55 -8.02
C ALA A 69 -2.16 29.43 -8.93
N VAL A 70 -2.36 28.15 -8.57
CA VAL A 70 -1.90 27.02 -9.40
C VAL A 70 -2.94 26.53 -10.41
N GLN A 71 -4.17 27.06 -10.40
CA GLN A 71 -5.29 26.52 -11.19
C GLN A 71 -5.07 26.61 -12.71
N ASP A 72 -4.49 27.72 -13.18
CA ASP A 72 -4.29 28.01 -14.60
C ASP A 72 -2.85 27.79 -15.06
N ARG A 73 -1.96 27.35 -14.15
CA ARG A 73 -0.57 27.06 -14.49
C ARG A 73 -0.50 25.79 -15.31
N LYS A 74 0.05 25.89 -16.52
CA LYS A 74 0.30 24.74 -17.39
C LYS A 74 1.72 24.22 -17.26
N MET A 75 1.88 22.92 -17.42
CA MET A 75 3.18 22.24 -17.35
C MET A 75 3.22 21.06 -18.33
N THR A 76 4.39 20.86 -18.91
CA THR A 76 4.74 19.66 -19.68
C THR A 76 5.81 18.92 -18.89
N LEU A 77 5.59 17.63 -18.61
CA LEU A 77 6.53 16.80 -17.87
C LEU A 77 6.48 15.37 -18.38
N TYR A 78 7.64 14.71 -18.36
CA TYR A 78 7.79 13.32 -18.70
C TYR A 78 8.58 12.64 -17.58
N LEU A 79 8.03 11.56 -17.03
CA LEU A 79 8.64 10.71 -16.03
C LEU A 79 8.64 9.28 -16.57
N ASP A 80 9.77 8.60 -16.44
CA ASP A 80 9.89 7.17 -16.74
C ASP A 80 10.60 6.49 -15.59
N LYS A 81 9.88 5.62 -14.87
CA LYS A 81 10.38 4.83 -13.74
C LYS A 81 11.09 5.70 -12.70
N VAL A 82 10.49 6.83 -12.38
CA VAL A 82 11.05 7.79 -11.41
C VAL A 82 10.52 7.46 -10.03
N PRO A 83 11.37 7.33 -9.00
CA PRO A 83 10.92 7.20 -7.62
C PRO A 83 9.97 8.35 -7.25
N LEU A 84 8.81 8.03 -6.66
CA LEU A 84 7.75 8.98 -6.35
C LEU A 84 8.26 10.21 -5.58
N GLU A 85 9.09 10.00 -4.56
CA GLU A 85 9.69 11.06 -3.75
C GLU A 85 10.53 12.03 -4.60
N GLN A 86 11.36 11.48 -5.50
CA GLN A 86 12.17 12.27 -6.42
C GLN A 86 11.29 13.05 -7.40
N ALA A 87 10.24 12.42 -7.93
CA ALA A 87 9.31 13.08 -8.83
C ALA A 87 8.58 14.26 -8.14
N MET A 88 8.18 14.11 -6.89
CA MET A 88 7.58 15.18 -6.09
C MET A 88 8.55 16.32 -5.81
N ASP A 89 9.80 16.02 -5.44
CA ASP A 89 10.84 17.04 -5.24
C ASP A 89 11.06 17.88 -6.51
N LYS A 90 11.09 17.23 -7.68
CA LYS A 90 11.22 17.93 -8.97
C LYS A 90 10.00 18.77 -9.29
N LEU A 91 8.79 18.27 -9.06
CA LEU A 91 7.54 18.99 -9.31
C LEU A 91 7.45 20.27 -8.48
N PHE A 92 7.84 20.22 -7.20
CA PHE A 92 7.73 21.37 -6.29
C PHE A 92 8.80 22.45 -6.50
N LYS A 93 9.91 22.10 -7.18
CA LYS A 93 10.98 23.05 -7.53
C LYS A 93 10.79 23.72 -8.89
N ALA A 94 9.87 23.24 -9.71
CA ALA A 94 9.60 23.75 -11.05
C ALA A 94 8.69 24.99 -11.03
#